data_AF-A0A915BBU1-F1
#
_entry.id   AF-A0A915BBU1-F1
#
_cell.length_a   1.000
_cell.length_b   1.000
_cell.length_c   1.000
_cell.angle_alpha   90.00
_cell.angle_beta   90.00
_cell.angle_gamma   90.00
#
_symmetry.space_group_name_H-M   'P 1'
#
loop_
_entity.id
_entity.type
_entity.pdbx_description
1 polymer ?
#
loop_
_entity_poly.entity_id
_entity_poly.type
_entity_poly.pdbx_seq_one_letter_code
_entity_poly.pdbx_strand_id
1 'polypeptide(L)'
;MLWASLLSMREARFIMGCSCGAGKRYVDDARYKAVGLQPRHAYSLLDVAEYNGHRLVRLRNPWGTFVWNQDWSDSWPGWTASARAVLLPNGPEAGTFWMPFSQFLKHFDTVDIAKVRSAFGWKELRVDCTLQPSWGGHHITGVRVHLECSTEVTFTVYQAGSRQRTECDIMLLVHRVGRTATSVGELLVRSARKMAPFVSTGDVFLRGPSDYIVLPISFSNLHAATRIDLVVAVHSARPIYAEKTRYPADIITESLIELALKEGQIHNTLEGVAARYVSDEFCGHLLIIDNLHENKYLQVHCDCSNSRNVLSTRFTLNTLDSIPPLHRQVVMMLNHFEPTQGYYVGHSLTQRIVSFRGLRDWVSLVPGMIALPADTEHVPPLDQPSVALLHRPRRLFQ
;
A
#
# COMPACT_ATOMS: atom_id res chain seq x y z
N MET A 1 -5.94 -10.44 19.24
CA MET A 1 -5.80 -10.80 17.81
C MET A 1 -4.44 -11.44 17.50
N LEU A 2 -3.28 -10.84 17.85
CA LEU A 2 -1.96 -11.39 17.50
C LEU A 2 -1.72 -12.87 17.91
N TRP A 3 -2.12 -13.28 19.13
CA TRP A 3 -1.94 -14.67 19.59
C TRP A 3 -2.59 -15.70 18.64
N ALA A 4 -3.83 -15.45 18.21
CA ALA A 4 -4.53 -16.33 17.29
C ALA A 4 -3.85 -16.38 15.91
N SER A 5 -3.30 -15.25 15.45
CA SER A 5 -2.51 -15.21 14.22
C SER A 5 -1.25 -16.07 14.34
N LEU A 6 -0.50 -15.97 15.45
CA LEU A 6 0.71 -16.79 15.66
C LEU A 6 0.38 -18.29 15.70
N LEU A 7 -0.73 -18.67 16.34
CA LEU A 7 -1.21 -20.06 16.34
C LEU A 7 -1.49 -20.55 14.91
N SER A 8 -2.23 -19.77 14.12
CA SER A 8 -2.54 -20.12 12.73
C SER A 8 -1.28 -20.22 11.86
N MET A 9 -0.31 -19.32 12.03
CA MET A 9 0.96 -19.38 11.27
C MET A 9 1.83 -20.56 11.67
N ARG A 10 1.83 -20.93 12.96
CA ARG A 10 2.48 -22.14 13.48
C ARG A 10 1.86 -23.39 12.88
N GLU A 11 0.54 -23.51 12.87
CA GLU A 11 -0.18 -24.63 12.26
C GLU A 11 0.10 -24.75 10.75
N ALA A 12 0.16 -23.61 10.06
CA ALA A 12 0.56 -23.53 8.65
C ALA A 12 2.05 -23.78 8.41
N ARG A 13 2.86 -23.97 9.48
CA ARG A 13 4.31 -24.19 9.45
C ARG A 13 5.07 -23.10 8.70
N PHE A 14 4.60 -21.86 8.80
CA PHE A 14 5.32 -20.73 8.23
C PHE A 14 6.50 -20.33 9.12
N ILE A 15 7.54 -19.81 8.47
CA ILE A 15 8.72 -19.32 9.15
C ILE A 15 8.38 -17.95 9.74
N MET A 16 8.70 -17.75 11.01
CA MET A 16 8.43 -16.50 11.72
C MET A 16 9.73 -15.92 12.30
N GLY A 17 9.89 -14.62 12.15
CA GLY A 17 10.92 -13.81 12.79
C GLY A 17 10.28 -12.74 13.66
N CYS A 18 11.05 -12.18 14.58
CA CYS A 18 10.64 -11.02 15.36
C CYS A 18 11.85 -10.15 15.68
N SER A 19 11.62 -8.87 15.93
CA SER A 19 12.67 -7.95 16.36
C SER A 19 12.22 -7.11 17.55
N CYS A 20 13.17 -6.75 18.39
CA CYS A 20 12.96 -5.89 19.55
C CYS A 20 13.86 -4.66 19.47
N GLY A 21 13.33 -3.49 19.83
CA GLY A 21 14.09 -2.24 19.87
C GLY A 21 14.58 -1.76 18.50
N ALA A 22 13.99 -2.22 17.39
CA ALA A 22 14.33 -1.77 16.04
C ALA A 22 13.36 -0.68 15.50
N GLY A 23 12.28 -0.39 16.25
CA GLY A 23 11.26 0.59 15.86
C GLY A 23 11.66 2.05 16.12
N LYS A 24 10.76 2.98 15.78
CA LYS A 24 10.93 4.44 15.99
C LYS A 24 10.87 4.90 17.45
N ARG A 25 10.73 3.96 18.40
CA ARG A 25 10.65 4.27 19.84
C ARG A 25 12.05 4.42 20.42
N TYR A 26 12.19 5.24 21.45
CA TYR A 26 13.42 5.26 22.24
C TYR A 26 13.66 3.88 22.86
N VAL A 27 14.90 3.40 22.75
CA VAL A 27 15.31 2.08 23.24
C VAL A 27 16.38 2.27 24.29
N ASP A 28 16.05 1.86 25.52
CA ASP A 28 17.00 1.77 26.62
C ASP A 28 17.71 0.41 26.58
N ASP A 29 18.93 0.40 26.04
CA ASP A 29 19.75 -0.81 25.92
C ASP A 29 19.98 -1.53 27.25
N ALA A 30 20.14 -0.79 28.36
CA ALA A 30 20.40 -1.37 29.67
C ALA A 30 19.18 -2.17 30.14
N ARG A 31 17.98 -1.66 29.88
CA ARG A 31 16.72 -2.34 30.25
C ARG A 31 16.51 -3.65 29.49
N TYR A 32 16.83 -3.69 28.19
CA TYR A 32 16.75 -4.94 27.42
C TYR A 32 17.79 -5.96 27.88
N LYS A 33 19.05 -5.52 28.05
CA LYS A 33 20.15 -6.39 28.50
C LYS A 33 19.92 -6.94 29.91
N ALA A 34 19.29 -6.15 30.81
CA ALA A 34 18.95 -6.59 32.16
C ALA A 34 18.03 -7.83 32.16
N VAL A 35 17.11 -7.93 31.19
CA VAL A 35 16.24 -9.10 31.02
C VAL A 35 16.80 -10.15 30.05
N GLY A 36 18.08 -9.99 29.67
CA GLY A 36 18.80 -10.91 28.79
C GLY A 36 18.53 -10.71 27.30
N LEU A 37 17.83 -9.66 26.87
CA LEU A 37 17.54 -9.42 25.45
C LEU A 37 18.55 -8.43 24.83
N GLN A 38 18.92 -8.68 23.58
CA GLN A 38 19.67 -7.74 22.75
C GLN A 38 18.69 -6.94 21.87
N PRO A 39 18.59 -5.60 22.04
CA PRO A 39 17.77 -4.76 21.17
C PRO A 39 18.45 -4.52 19.81
N ARG A 40 17.67 -4.00 18.85
CA ARG A 40 18.07 -3.78 17.44
C ARG A 40 18.60 -5.07 16.80
N HIS A 41 17.98 -6.20 17.13
CA HIS A 41 18.41 -7.52 16.68
C HIS A 41 17.22 -8.39 16.30
N ALA A 42 17.46 -9.28 15.34
CA ALA A 42 16.47 -10.23 14.86
C ALA A 42 16.56 -11.57 15.61
N TYR A 43 15.39 -12.09 15.99
CA TYR A 43 15.20 -13.38 16.63
C TYR A 43 14.30 -14.23 15.75
N SER A 44 14.48 -15.55 15.78
CA SER A 44 13.52 -16.47 15.17
C SER A 44 12.40 -16.75 16.18
N LEU A 45 11.15 -16.69 15.73
CA LEU A 45 10.01 -17.17 16.51
C LEU A 45 9.76 -18.62 16.11
N LEU A 46 10.19 -19.54 16.98
CA LEU A 46 10.21 -20.97 16.70
C LEU A 46 8.87 -21.64 17.00
N ASP A 47 8.22 -21.23 18.09
CA ASP A 47 6.97 -21.86 18.51
C ASP A 47 6.07 -20.96 19.36
N VAL A 48 4.79 -21.33 19.46
CA VAL A 48 3.82 -20.77 20.41
C VAL A 48 3.03 -21.90 21.07
N ALA A 49 2.83 -21.81 22.39
CA ALA A 49 2.12 -22.85 23.15
C ALA A 49 1.26 -22.25 24.27
N GLU A 50 0.14 -22.90 24.56
CA GLU A 50 -0.64 -22.65 25.77
C GLU A 50 -0.48 -23.84 26.73
N TYR A 51 -0.02 -23.59 27.95
CA TYR A 51 0.20 -24.61 28.97
C TYR A 51 -0.38 -24.15 30.31
N ASN A 52 -1.35 -24.89 30.85
CA ASN A 52 -2.04 -24.57 32.11
C ASN A 52 -2.51 -23.10 32.18
N GLY A 53 -3.08 -22.58 31.09
CA GLY A 53 -3.56 -21.19 30.99
C GLY A 53 -2.46 -20.14 30.73
N HIS A 54 -1.19 -20.53 30.66
CA HIS A 54 -0.09 -19.65 30.28
C HIS A 54 0.17 -19.70 28.78
N ARG A 55 0.13 -18.54 28.13
CA ARG A 55 0.53 -18.37 26.73
C ARG A 55 2.02 -18.05 26.65
N LEU A 56 2.77 -18.88 25.93
CA LEU A 56 4.22 -18.82 25.84
C LEU A 56 4.66 -18.75 24.38
N VAL A 57 5.73 -18.00 24.13
CA VAL A 57 6.42 -17.98 22.83
C VAL A 57 7.82 -18.55 23.00
N ARG A 58 8.25 -19.38 22.04
CA ARG A 58 9.61 -19.91 21.97
C ARG A 58 10.39 -19.13 20.93
N LEU A 59 11.45 -18.47 21.35
CA LEU A 59 12.31 -17.68 20.48
C LEU A 59 13.71 -18.27 20.40
N ARG A 60 14.48 -17.84 19.40
CA ARG A 60 15.91 -18.11 19.28
C ARG A 60 16.69 -16.88 18.88
N ASN A 61 17.73 -16.57 19.65
CA ASN A 61 18.79 -15.67 19.20
C ASN A 61 19.81 -16.46 18.35
N PRO A 62 20.03 -16.08 17.08
CA PRO A 62 20.99 -16.77 16.22
C PRO A 62 22.44 -16.70 16.73
N TRP A 63 22.81 -15.74 17.58
CA TRP A 63 24.14 -15.64 18.18
C TRP A 63 24.37 -16.64 19.33
N GLY A 64 23.35 -17.35 19.79
CA GLY A 64 23.46 -18.29 20.91
C GLY A 64 23.53 -17.63 22.29
N THR A 65 23.65 -16.31 22.36
CA THR A 65 23.71 -15.49 23.58
C THR A 65 22.53 -14.52 23.64
N PHE A 66 22.43 -13.71 24.69
CA PHE A 66 21.32 -12.77 24.92
C PHE A 66 19.96 -13.49 24.84
N VAL A 67 19.77 -14.35 25.83
CA VAL A 67 18.62 -15.23 26.05
C VAL A 67 17.84 -14.68 27.25
N TRP A 68 16.51 -14.69 27.16
CA TRP A 68 15.62 -14.27 28.25
C TRP A 68 15.99 -14.95 29.58
N ASN A 69 16.07 -14.16 30.66
CA ASN A 69 16.57 -14.62 31.97
C ASN A 69 15.54 -14.51 33.11
N GLN A 70 14.25 -14.33 32.80
CA GLN A 70 13.17 -14.21 33.80
C GLN A 70 12.27 -15.46 33.78
N ASP A 71 10.99 -15.33 34.17
CA ASP A 71 10.02 -16.43 34.15
C ASP A 71 10.00 -17.17 32.81
N TRP A 72 9.95 -18.51 32.88
CA TRP A 72 10.02 -19.45 31.75
C TRP A 72 11.36 -19.50 31.00
N SER A 73 12.39 -18.77 31.44
CA SER A 73 13.77 -19.01 30.99
C SER A 73 14.24 -20.42 31.38
N ASP A 74 15.29 -20.92 30.72
CA ASP A 74 15.80 -22.28 30.96
C ASP A 74 16.22 -22.52 32.41
N SER A 75 16.70 -21.47 33.10
CA SER A 75 17.12 -21.49 34.51
C SER A 75 16.03 -21.11 35.50
N TRP A 76 14.80 -20.84 35.05
CA TRP A 76 13.71 -20.45 35.94
C TRP A 76 13.36 -21.57 36.95
N PRO A 77 13.34 -21.30 38.26
CA PRO A 77 13.05 -22.34 39.25
C PRO A 77 11.58 -22.80 39.25
N GLY A 78 10.68 -22.05 38.62
CA GLY A 78 9.24 -22.37 38.54
C GLY A 78 8.86 -23.49 37.57
N TRP A 79 9.83 -24.06 36.84
CA TRP A 79 9.58 -25.19 35.94
C TRP A 79 9.11 -26.43 36.72
N THR A 80 7.96 -26.97 36.34
CA THR A 80 7.53 -28.32 36.77
C THR A 80 8.08 -29.38 35.82
N ALA A 81 8.22 -30.62 36.30
CA ALA A 81 8.67 -31.75 35.48
C ALA A 81 7.77 -31.96 34.24
N SER A 82 6.46 -31.83 34.42
CA SER A 82 5.48 -31.92 33.33
C SER A 82 5.64 -30.78 32.32
N ALA A 83 5.84 -29.54 32.78
CA ALA A 83 6.06 -28.41 31.88
C ALA A 83 7.34 -28.59 31.06
N ARG A 84 8.44 -29.04 31.67
CA ARG A 84 9.69 -29.33 30.94
C ARG A 84 9.51 -30.44 29.91
N ALA A 85 8.81 -31.52 30.26
CA ALA A 85 8.57 -32.62 29.33
C ALA A 85 7.76 -32.17 28.09
N VAL A 86 6.79 -31.27 28.26
CA VAL A 86 5.95 -30.79 27.16
C VAL A 86 6.62 -29.70 26.33
N LEU A 87 7.26 -28.70 26.97
CA LEU A 87 7.75 -27.50 26.31
C LEU A 87 9.24 -27.58 25.93
N LEU A 88 10.01 -28.44 26.60
CA LEU A 88 11.44 -28.66 26.38
C LEU A 88 11.75 -30.18 26.27
N PRO A 89 11.08 -30.94 25.38
CA PRO A 89 11.24 -32.39 25.30
C PRO A 89 12.69 -32.82 25.00
N ASN A 90 13.44 -31.99 24.27
CA ASN A 90 14.85 -32.23 23.92
C ASN A 90 15.83 -31.45 24.82
N GLY A 91 15.33 -30.83 25.89
CA GLY A 91 16.11 -29.94 26.76
C GLY A 91 16.40 -28.56 26.15
N PRO A 92 17.18 -27.72 26.86
CA PRO A 92 17.61 -26.41 26.40
C PRO A 92 18.50 -26.50 25.17
N GLU A 93 18.25 -25.64 24.17
CA GLU A 93 19.08 -25.51 22.98
C GLU A 93 19.74 -24.13 22.96
N ALA A 94 20.96 -24.04 22.42
CA ALA A 94 21.74 -22.80 22.42
C ALA A 94 20.98 -21.62 21.77
N GLY A 95 20.87 -20.53 22.53
CA GLY A 95 20.17 -19.32 22.11
C GLY A 95 18.64 -19.41 22.12
N THR A 96 18.04 -20.55 22.46
CA THR A 96 16.59 -20.71 22.52
C THR A 96 16.05 -20.40 23.91
N PHE A 97 14.82 -19.92 24.00
CA PHE A 97 14.14 -19.71 25.28
C PHE A 97 12.64 -19.63 25.11
N TRP A 98 11.92 -19.98 26.18
CA TRP A 98 10.51 -19.64 26.33
C TRP A 98 10.37 -18.31 27.09
N MET A 99 9.34 -17.55 26.76
CA MET A 99 8.93 -16.39 27.55
C MET A 99 7.40 -16.23 27.55
N PRO A 100 6.82 -15.59 28.58
CA PRO A 100 5.41 -15.24 28.58
C PRO A 100 5.05 -14.35 27.38
N PHE A 101 3.91 -14.63 26.75
CA PHE A 101 3.42 -13.82 25.63
C PHE A 101 3.18 -12.35 26.04
N SER A 102 2.83 -12.09 27.30
CA SER A 102 2.71 -10.73 27.85
C SER A 102 4.05 -9.99 27.85
N GLN A 103 5.15 -10.67 28.16
CA GLN A 103 6.50 -10.11 28.11
C GLN A 103 6.96 -9.94 26.66
N PHE A 104 6.57 -10.85 25.77
CA PHE A 104 6.82 -10.72 24.33
C PHE A 104 6.22 -9.42 23.78
N LEU A 105 4.94 -9.15 24.05
CA LEU A 105 4.26 -7.91 23.63
C LEU A 105 4.90 -6.64 24.20
N LYS A 106 5.56 -6.73 25.36
CA LYS A 106 6.22 -5.61 26.02
C LYS A 106 7.59 -5.29 25.41
N HIS A 107 8.27 -6.30 24.88
CA HIS A 107 9.67 -6.20 24.46
C HIS A 107 9.87 -6.28 22.94
N PHE A 108 8.99 -6.94 22.19
CA PHE A 108 9.13 -7.11 20.75
C PHE A 108 8.17 -6.19 20.01
N ASP A 109 8.70 -5.49 19.01
CA ASP A 109 7.97 -4.46 18.27
C ASP A 109 7.40 -5.01 16.96
N THR A 110 8.02 -6.05 16.39
CA THR A 110 7.64 -6.61 15.09
C THR A 110 7.64 -8.13 15.09
N VAL A 111 6.75 -8.69 14.26
CA VAL A 111 6.75 -10.10 13.85
C VAL A 111 6.67 -10.11 12.33
N ASP A 112 7.60 -10.83 11.70
CA ASP A 112 7.68 -11.02 10.26
C ASP A 112 7.36 -12.47 9.92
N ILE A 113 6.46 -12.70 8.97
CA ILE A 113 6.00 -14.04 8.59
C ILE A 113 6.39 -14.30 7.13
N ALA A 114 7.20 -15.33 6.90
CA ALA A 114 7.52 -15.82 5.58
C ALA A 114 6.61 -17.01 5.22
N LYS A 115 5.62 -16.74 4.37
CA LYS A 115 4.67 -17.74 3.85
C LYS A 115 5.31 -18.61 2.77
N VAL A 116 6.10 -19.61 3.17
CA VAL A 116 6.69 -20.57 2.24
C VAL A 116 5.65 -21.64 1.92
N ARG A 117 4.98 -21.52 0.77
CA ARG A 117 3.86 -22.39 0.39
C ARG A 117 4.18 -23.46 -0.66
N SER A 118 5.42 -23.50 -1.16
CA SER A 118 5.85 -24.46 -2.19
C SER A 118 5.66 -25.92 -1.75
N ALA A 119 5.93 -26.22 -0.48
CA ALA A 119 5.70 -27.55 0.12
C ALA A 119 4.21 -27.95 0.17
N PHE A 120 3.29 -26.99 0.09
CA PHE A 120 1.84 -27.19 0.12
C PHE A 120 1.22 -27.13 -1.28
N GLY A 121 2.02 -27.32 -2.34
CA GLY A 121 1.54 -27.44 -3.72
C GLY A 121 1.27 -26.12 -4.44
N TRP A 122 1.45 -24.98 -3.78
CA TRP A 122 1.33 -23.67 -4.41
C TRP A 122 2.35 -23.51 -5.55
N LYS A 123 1.93 -22.82 -6.61
CA LYS A 123 2.72 -22.53 -7.79
C LYS A 123 3.19 -21.08 -7.76
N GLU A 124 4.40 -20.84 -8.23
CA GLU A 124 4.97 -19.51 -8.40
C GLU A 124 5.19 -19.25 -9.90
N LEU A 125 4.80 -18.06 -10.33
CA LEU A 125 5.09 -17.51 -11.65
C LEU A 125 5.68 -16.11 -11.48
N ARG A 126 6.70 -15.76 -12.26
CA ARG A 126 7.33 -14.44 -12.24
C ARG A 126 7.28 -13.79 -13.62
N VAL A 127 6.88 -12.52 -13.67
CA VAL A 127 6.81 -11.72 -14.89
C VAL A 127 7.62 -10.44 -14.73
N ASP A 128 8.62 -10.27 -15.59
CA ASP A 128 9.46 -9.06 -15.62
C ASP A 128 8.71 -7.88 -16.25
N CYS A 129 8.59 -6.80 -15.48
CA CYS A 129 7.88 -5.58 -15.84
C CYS A 129 8.83 -4.37 -15.75
N THR A 130 8.54 -3.34 -16.54
CA THR A 130 9.28 -2.08 -16.48
C THR A 130 8.28 -0.93 -16.51
N LEU A 131 8.36 -0.06 -15.50
CA LEU A 131 7.67 1.22 -15.49
C LEU A 131 8.53 2.25 -16.20
N GLN A 132 7.95 2.86 -17.22
CA GLN A 132 8.61 3.87 -18.03
C GLN A 132 8.80 5.18 -17.25
N PRO A 133 9.82 5.99 -17.62
CA PRO A 133 10.19 7.23 -16.93
C PRO A 133 9.21 8.39 -17.12
N SER A 134 7.96 8.17 -17.52
CA SER A 134 6.92 9.19 -17.42
C SER A 134 5.56 8.56 -17.60
N TRP A 135 4.58 9.16 -16.94
CA TRP A 135 3.18 8.96 -17.31
C TRP A 135 2.93 9.82 -18.55
N GLY A 136 2.26 9.30 -19.58
CA GLY A 136 2.04 10.04 -20.84
C GLY A 136 2.81 9.53 -22.06
N GLY A 137 3.58 8.44 -21.93
CA GLY A 137 3.90 7.58 -23.07
C GLY A 137 2.63 6.88 -23.59
N HIS A 138 2.65 6.39 -24.84
CA HIS A 138 1.47 5.77 -25.46
C HIS A 138 0.96 4.51 -24.75
N HIS A 139 1.84 3.79 -24.03
CA HIS A 139 1.48 2.56 -23.35
C HIS A 139 2.21 2.37 -22.01
N ILE A 140 1.59 1.65 -21.09
CA ILE A 140 2.20 1.15 -19.85
C ILE A 140 2.29 -0.38 -19.90
N THR A 141 3.16 -0.94 -19.07
CA THR A 141 3.29 -2.40 -18.93
C THR A 141 2.47 -2.86 -17.72
N GLY A 142 1.61 -3.86 -17.91
CA GLY A 142 0.96 -4.60 -16.84
C GLY A 142 1.10 -6.11 -17.05
N VAL A 143 0.47 -6.88 -16.18
CA VAL A 143 0.40 -8.35 -16.30
C VAL A 143 -1.06 -8.76 -16.46
N ARG A 144 -1.37 -9.46 -17.54
CA ARG A 144 -2.67 -10.11 -17.71
C ARG A 144 -2.61 -11.49 -17.08
N VAL A 145 -3.63 -11.83 -16.30
CA VAL A 145 -3.71 -13.10 -15.59
C VAL A 145 -5.01 -13.80 -15.96
N HIS A 146 -4.90 -15.01 -16.49
CA HIS A 146 -6.03 -15.86 -16.86
C HIS A 146 -6.19 -16.99 -15.84
N LEU A 147 -7.39 -17.10 -15.27
CA LEU A 147 -7.78 -18.19 -14.38
C LEU A 147 -8.81 -19.07 -15.08
N GLU A 148 -8.53 -20.36 -15.18
CA GLU A 148 -9.52 -21.37 -15.61
C GLU A 148 -10.51 -21.72 -14.49
N CYS A 149 -10.03 -21.70 -13.24
CA CYS A 149 -10.81 -22.04 -12.06
C CYS A 149 -10.57 -21.03 -10.94
N SER A 150 -11.57 -20.87 -10.07
CA SER A 150 -11.42 -20.09 -8.84
C SER A 150 -10.26 -20.62 -7.98
N THR A 151 -9.41 -19.74 -7.50
CA THR A 151 -8.24 -20.09 -6.68
C THR A 151 -7.82 -18.93 -5.78
N GLU A 152 -7.17 -19.28 -4.68
CA GLU A 152 -6.42 -18.34 -3.87
C GLU A 152 -5.13 -17.96 -4.60
N VAL A 153 -4.80 -16.66 -4.59
CA VAL A 153 -3.66 -16.07 -5.27
C VAL A 153 -3.06 -14.97 -4.39
N THR A 154 -1.74 -14.81 -4.43
CA THR A 154 -1.02 -13.71 -3.80
C THR A 154 -0.17 -13.03 -4.86
N PHE A 155 -0.40 -11.73 -5.07
CA PHE A 155 0.42 -10.93 -5.99
C PHE A 155 1.42 -10.10 -5.19
N THR A 156 2.69 -10.16 -5.58
CA THR A 156 3.77 -9.39 -4.98
C THR A 156 4.62 -8.78 -6.07
N VAL A 157 4.95 -7.50 -5.97
CA VAL A 157 5.84 -6.82 -6.90
C VAL A 157 7.13 -6.43 -6.20
N TYR A 158 8.26 -6.78 -6.80
CA TYR A 158 9.62 -6.51 -6.28
C TYR A 158 10.31 -5.48 -7.17
N GLN A 159 11.04 -4.54 -6.57
CA GLN A 159 11.91 -3.61 -7.29
C GLN A 159 13.29 -4.23 -7.51
N ALA A 160 13.77 -4.24 -8.76
CA ALA A 160 15.11 -4.70 -9.10
C ALA A 160 16.18 -3.75 -8.51
N GLY A 161 17.27 -4.33 -8.00
CA GLY A 161 18.38 -3.53 -7.44
C GLY A 161 18.06 -2.82 -6.11
N SER A 162 16.95 -3.14 -5.45
CA SER A 162 16.51 -2.52 -4.19
C SER A 162 17.51 -2.62 -3.03
N ARG A 163 18.46 -3.57 -3.08
CA ARG A 163 19.54 -3.66 -2.09
C ARG A 163 20.57 -2.51 -2.18
N GLN A 164 20.56 -1.73 -3.26
CA GLN A 164 21.61 -0.73 -3.57
C GLN A 164 21.09 0.70 -3.79
N ARG A 165 19.79 0.90 -4.05
CA ARG A 165 19.24 2.20 -4.50
C ARG A 165 18.07 2.67 -3.62
N THR A 166 17.89 3.99 -3.55
CA THR A 166 16.71 4.65 -2.99
C THR A 166 15.44 4.14 -3.66
N GLU A 167 14.52 3.66 -2.82
CA GLU A 167 13.29 2.98 -3.22
C GLU A 167 12.30 3.99 -3.80
N CYS A 168 11.81 3.75 -5.02
CA CYS A 168 10.63 4.44 -5.53
C CYS A 168 9.40 3.93 -4.79
N ASP A 169 8.37 4.76 -4.69
CA ASP A 169 7.08 4.31 -4.20
C ASP A 169 6.44 3.35 -5.20
N ILE A 170 5.98 2.19 -4.73
CA ILE A 170 5.31 1.21 -5.58
C ILE A 170 3.98 0.81 -4.97
N MET A 171 3.04 0.50 -5.86
CA MET A 171 1.70 0.03 -5.53
C MET A 171 1.27 -0.99 -6.58
N LEU A 172 0.50 -1.99 -6.16
CA LEU A 172 -0.06 -3.00 -7.03
C LEU A 172 -1.58 -2.93 -6.97
N LEU A 173 -2.25 -2.88 -8.12
CA LEU A 173 -3.70 -2.96 -8.22
C LEU A 173 -4.11 -4.15 -9.08
N VAL A 174 -5.12 -4.89 -8.64
CA VAL A 174 -5.64 -6.07 -9.35
C VAL A 174 -7.09 -5.82 -9.70
N HIS A 175 -7.37 -5.70 -10.99
CA HIS A 175 -8.70 -5.48 -11.53
C HIS A 175 -9.21 -6.71 -12.25
N ARG A 176 -10.53 -6.86 -12.30
CA ARG A 176 -11.14 -7.67 -13.36
C ARG A 176 -10.96 -6.95 -14.70
N VAL A 177 -10.82 -7.68 -15.80
CA VAL A 177 -10.88 -7.07 -17.13
C VAL A 177 -12.24 -6.38 -17.32
N GLY A 178 -12.20 -5.15 -17.83
CA GLY A 178 -13.39 -4.34 -18.08
C GLY A 178 -14.13 -4.72 -19.36
N ARG A 179 -14.81 -3.75 -19.98
CA ARG A 179 -15.59 -3.98 -21.21
C ARG A 179 -14.71 -4.33 -22.41
N THR A 180 -13.51 -3.76 -22.46
CA THR A 180 -12.48 -4.09 -23.45
C THR A 180 -11.34 -4.82 -22.77
N ALA A 181 -10.60 -5.63 -23.53
CA ALA A 181 -9.44 -6.38 -23.04
C ALA A 181 -8.33 -5.51 -22.43
N THR A 182 -8.35 -4.20 -22.71
CA THR A 182 -7.37 -3.23 -22.23
C THR A 182 -7.93 -2.22 -21.23
N SER A 183 -9.22 -2.29 -20.90
CA SER A 183 -9.86 -1.44 -19.88
C SER A 183 -9.88 -2.16 -18.54
N VAL A 184 -9.76 -1.41 -17.44
CA VAL A 184 -10.02 -1.96 -16.10
C VAL A 184 -11.51 -2.01 -15.81
N GLY A 185 -11.93 -3.09 -15.15
CA GLY A 185 -13.21 -3.17 -14.47
C GLY A 185 -13.03 -3.02 -12.96
N GLU A 186 -13.90 -3.69 -12.21
CA GLU A 186 -13.90 -3.70 -10.76
C GLU A 186 -12.49 -3.94 -10.18
N LEU A 187 -12.05 -3.05 -9.30
CA LEU A 187 -10.87 -3.27 -8.46
C LEU A 187 -11.17 -4.39 -7.47
N LEU A 188 -10.39 -5.47 -7.46
CA LEU A 188 -10.57 -6.58 -6.52
C LEU A 188 -9.73 -6.41 -5.27
N VAL A 189 -8.45 -6.14 -5.43
CA VAL A 189 -7.51 -5.95 -4.33
C VAL A 189 -6.39 -5.01 -4.77
N ARG A 190 -5.79 -4.34 -3.80
CA ARG A 190 -4.56 -3.58 -3.99
C ARG A 190 -3.58 -3.86 -2.86
N SER A 191 -2.30 -3.58 -3.09
CA SER A 191 -1.34 -3.45 -2.01
C SER A 191 -1.45 -2.08 -1.34
N ALA A 192 -0.90 -1.97 -0.13
CA ALA A 192 -0.48 -0.67 0.37
C ALA A 192 0.55 -0.06 -0.61
N ARG A 193 0.50 1.26 -0.78
CA ARG A 193 1.52 2.02 -1.50
C ARG A 193 2.65 2.39 -0.55
N LYS A 194 3.88 2.00 -0.87
CA LYS A 194 5.04 2.20 0.02
C LYS A 194 6.31 2.44 -0.79
N MET A 195 7.21 3.26 -0.25
CA MET A 195 8.63 3.27 -0.64
C MET A 195 9.26 2.06 0.07
N ALA A 196 9.29 0.93 -0.63
CA ALA A 196 9.71 -0.36 -0.10
C ALA A 196 10.36 -1.20 -1.20
N PRO A 197 11.22 -2.20 -0.89
CA PRO A 197 11.77 -3.11 -1.88
C PRO A 197 10.68 -3.92 -2.62
N PHE A 198 9.54 -4.14 -1.96
CA PHE A 198 8.41 -4.86 -2.50
C PHE A 198 7.10 -4.45 -1.83
N VAL A 199 5.99 -4.70 -2.52
CA VAL A 199 4.64 -4.64 -1.94
C VAL A 199 3.83 -5.86 -2.35
N SER A 200 2.91 -6.27 -1.48
CA SER A 200 2.08 -7.46 -1.65
C SER A 200 0.61 -7.15 -1.38
N THR A 201 -0.27 -7.86 -2.08
CA THR A 201 -1.72 -7.82 -1.89
C THR A 201 -2.19 -8.67 -0.71
N GLY A 202 -1.31 -9.51 -0.15
CA GLY A 202 -1.74 -10.61 0.71
C GLY A 202 -2.49 -11.68 -0.08
N ASP A 203 -3.20 -12.55 0.63
CA ASP A 203 -3.92 -13.65 0.00
C ASP A 203 -5.29 -13.15 -0.46
N VAL A 204 -5.61 -13.32 -1.73
CA VAL A 204 -6.90 -12.96 -2.33
C VAL A 204 -7.52 -14.17 -3.02
N PHE A 205 -8.83 -14.35 -2.89
CA PHE A 205 -9.56 -15.36 -3.62
C PHE A 205 -10.13 -14.79 -4.91
N LEU A 206 -9.64 -15.27 -6.06
CA LEU A 206 -10.12 -14.87 -7.37
C LEU A 206 -11.08 -15.91 -7.95
N ARG A 207 -12.13 -15.46 -8.64
CA ARG A 207 -13.21 -16.31 -9.19
C ARG A 207 -13.01 -16.59 -10.68
N GLY A 208 -12.74 -17.84 -11.04
CA GLY A 208 -12.62 -18.29 -12.42
C GLY A 208 -13.89 -18.98 -12.96
N PRO A 209 -14.03 -19.13 -14.30
CA PRO A 209 -13.08 -18.67 -15.32
C PRO A 209 -13.18 -17.16 -15.58
N SER A 210 -12.06 -16.44 -15.55
CA SER A 210 -12.02 -14.98 -15.78
C SER A 210 -10.60 -14.49 -16.04
N ASP A 211 -10.49 -13.35 -16.71
CA ASP A 211 -9.25 -12.59 -16.86
C ASP A 211 -9.17 -11.43 -15.86
N TYR A 212 -7.93 -11.13 -15.46
CA TYR A 212 -7.57 -10.05 -14.56
C TYR A 212 -6.41 -9.23 -15.10
N ILE A 213 -6.38 -7.97 -14.70
CA ILE A 213 -5.33 -7.02 -15.02
C ILE A 213 -4.60 -6.67 -13.72
N VAL A 214 -3.31 -6.98 -13.67
CA VAL A 214 -2.42 -6.65 -12.55
C VAL A 214 -1.56 -5.47 -12.97
N LEU A 215 -1.76 -4.33 -12.31
CA LEU A 215 -1.12 -3.06 -12.63
C LEU A 215 -0.17 -2.65 -11.51
N PRO A 216 1.15 -2.86 -11.69
CA PRO A 216 2.12 -2.16 -10.88
C PRO A 216 2.18 -0.70 -11.32
N ILE A 217 2.09 0.22 -10.36
CA ILE A 217 2.23 1.66 -10.60
C ILE A 217 3.22 2.26 -9.59
N SER A 218 3.87 3.33 -10.01
CA SER A 218 4.74 4.16 -9.18
C SER A 218 4.56 5.60 -9.61
N PHE A 219 4.46 6.48 -8.62
CA PHE A 219 4.26 7.90 -8.85
C PHE A 219 5.57 8.67 -8.83
N SER A 220 6.64 8.10 -8.30
CA SER A 220 8.01 8.61 -8.43
C SER A 220 8.40 8.85 -9.90
N ASN A 221 7.88 8.02 -10.83
CA ASN A 221 8.12 8.17 -12.27
C ASN A 221 7.43 9.40 -12.88
N LEU A 222 6.42 9.99 -12.21
CA LEU A 222 5.74 11.18 -12.69
C LEU A 222 6.64 12.42 -12.57
N HIS A 223 7.36 12.55 -11.44
CA HIS A 223 8.15 13.74 -11.11
C HIS A 223 9.65 13.59 -11.45
N ALA A 224 10.22 12.39 -11.30
CA ALA A 224 11.68 12.19 -11.37
C ALA A 224 12.18 11.56 -12.68
N ALA A 225 11.28 11.30 -13.62
CA ALA A 225 11.55 10.61 -14.88
C ALA A 225 12.45 9.36 -14.77
N THR A 226 12.19 8.52 -13.77
CA THR A 226 13.01 7.35 -13.47
C THR A 226 12.47 6.11 -14.18
N ARG A 227 13.34 5.25 -14.72
CA ARG A 227 12.94 3.89 -15.10
C ARG A 227 12.94 3.02 -13.85
N ILE A 228 11.89 2.22 -13.65
CA ILE A 228 11.83 1.24 -12.56
C ILE A 228 11.61 -0.14 -13.15
N ASP A 229 12.59 -1.01 -12.92
CA ASP A 229 12.49 -2.42 -13.29
C ASP A 229 11.89 -3.22 -12.12
N LEU A 230 10.89 -4.02 -12.43
CA LEU A 230 10.03 -4.71 -11.48
C LEU A 230 9.90 -6.20 -11.84
N VAL A 231 9.66 -7.02 -10.83
CA VAL A 231 9.25 -8.42 -11.01
C VAL A 231 7.92 -8.62 -10.32
N VAL A 232 6.88 -8.98 -11.07
CA VAL A 232 5.57 -9.37 -10.52
C VAL A 232 5.62 -10.87 -10.27
N ALA A 233 5.64 -11.27 -9.01
CA ALA A 233 5.52 -12.65 -8.58
C ALA A 233 4.06 -12.97 -8.23
N VAL A 234 3.54 -14.05 -8.79
CA VAL A 234 2.21 -14.55 -8.55
C VAL A 234 2.32 -15.93 -7.92
N HIS A 235 1.85 -16.05 -6.69
CA HIS A 235 1.75 -17.33 -5.98
C HIS A 235 0.30 -17.78 -6.01
N SER A 236 0.01 -19.01 -6.40
CA SER A 236 -1.37 -19.48 -6.57
C SER A 236 -1.54 -20.92 -6.09
N ALA A 237 -2.71 -21.23 -5.51
CA ALA A 237 -3.03 -22.58 -5.06
C ALA A 237 -3.33 -23.54 -6.22
N ARG A 238 -3.69 -23.01 -7.39
CA ARG A 238 -3.91 -23.77 -8.65
C ARG A 238 -3.10 -23.13 -9.78
N PRO A 239 -2.71 -23.90 -10.82
CA PRO A 239 -2.07 -23.34 -12.00
C PRO A 239 -2.89 -22.20 -12.61
N ILE A 240 -2.20 -21.15 -13.02
CA ILE A 240 -2.76 -19.98 -13.70
C ILE A 240 -1.85 -19.64 -14.88
N TYR A 241 -2.38 -18.90 -15.84
CA TYR A 241 -1.58 -18.30 -16.91
C TYR A 241 -1.41 -16.82 -16.64
N ALA A 242 -0.20 -16.30 -16.85
CA ALA A 242 0.05 -14.87 -16.76
C ALA A 242 1.08 -14.43 -17.80
N GLU A 243 0.82 -13.29 -18.43
CA GLU A 243 1.65 -12.74 -19.47
C GLU A 243 1.83 -11.23 -19.29
N LYS A 244 2.94 -10.72 -19.81
CA LYS A 244 3.21 -9.29 -19.88
C LYS A 244 2.37 -8.68 -21.01
N THR A 245 1.59 -7.65 -20.70
CA THR A 245 0.70 -6.99 -21.68
C THR A 245 0.92 -5.49 -21.67
N ARG A 246 0.76 -4.85 -22.83
CA ARG A 246 0.78 -3.39 -22.97
C ARG A 246 -0.65 -2.86 -22.89
N TYR A 247 -0.83 -1.84 -22.06
CA TYR A 247 -2.11 -1.15 -21.91
C TYR A 247 -1.96 0.32 -22.30
N PRO A 248 -3.01 0.98 -22.79
CA PRO A 248 -2.97 2.42 -22.98
C PRO A 248 -2.78 3.12 -21.62
N ALA A 249 -2.13 4.29 -21.63
CA ALA A 249 -1.71 4.93 -20.37
C ALA A 249 -2.87 5.43 -19.50
N ASP A 250 -4.04 5.66 -20.10
CA ASP A 250 -5.27 6.10 -19.43
C ASP A 250 -5.79 5.09 -18.39
N ILE A 251 -5.42 3.82 -18.53
CA ILE A 251 -5.73 2.75 -17.59
C ILE A 251 -5.27 3.05 -16.16
N ILE A 252 -4.20 3.84 -15.97
CA ILE A 252 -3.73 4.25 -14.65
C ILE A 252 -4.80 5.11 -13.98
N THR A 253 -5.33 6.09 -14.70
CA THR A 253 -6.37 6.98 -14.19
C THR A 253 -7.66 6.23 -13.94
N GLU A 254 -8.06 5.33 -14.84
CA GLU A 254 -9.22 4.45 -14.63
C GLU A 254 -9.04 3.59 -13.37
N SER A 255 -7.87 3.01 -13.18
CA SER A 255 -7.53 2.18 -12.01
C SER A 255 -7.60 2.99 -10.70
N LEU A 256 -7.12 4.23 -10.69
CA LEU A 256 -7.21 5.13 -9.53
C LEU A 256 -8.62 5.63 -9.26
N ILE A 257 -9.42 5.82 -10.31
CA ILE A 257 -10.85 6.13 -10.17
C ILE A 257 -11.58 4.96 -9.52
N GLU A 258 -11.37 3.74 -10.00
CA GLU A 258 -11.95 2.52 -9.40
C GLU A 258 -11.52 2.33 -7.94
N LEU A 259 -10.26 2.65 -7.62
CA LEU A 259 -9.78 2.69 -6.24
C LEU A 259 -10.58 3.67 -5.37
N ALA A 260 -10.75 4.91 -5.83
CA ALA A 260 -11.49 5.91 -5.08
C ALA A 260 -12.99 5.62 -5.00
N LEU A 261 -13.56 4.96 -6.02
CA LEU A 261 -14.94 4.48 -5.97
C LEU A 261 -15.13 3.39 -4.92
N LYS A 262 -14.19 2.44 -4.84
CA LYS A 262 -14.27 1.29 -3.95
C LYS A 262 -13.94 1.63 -2.50
N GLU A 263 -12.89 2.40 -2.28
CA GLU A 263 -12.31 2.64 -0.94
C GLU A 263 -12.35 4.10 -0.50
N GLY A 264 -12.73 5.03 -1.39
CA GLY A 264 -12.72 6.45 -1.09
C GLY A 264 -13.76 6.81 -0.04
N GLN A 265 -13.32 7.53 0.99
CA GLN A 265 -14.20 8.16 1.96
C GLN A 265 -14.95 9.30 1.28
N ILE A 266 -16.28 9.29 1.40
CA ILE A 266 -17.15 10.27 0.77
C ILE A 266 -17.33 11.45 1.71
N HIS A 267 -17.15 12.66 1.19
CA HIS A 267 -17.47 13.91 1.87
C HIS A 267 -18.40 14.75 0.99
N ASN A 268 -19.69 14.73 1.31
CA ASN A 268 -20.70 15.46 0.55
C ASN A 268 -21.00 16.78 1.27
N THR A 269 -20.44 17.86 0.75
CA THR A 269 -20.70 19.24 1.21
C THR A 269 -21.79 19.94 0.43
N LEU A 270 -22.07 19.48 -0.79
CA LEU A 270 -23.00 20.11 -1.71
C LEU A 270 -23.85 19.05 -2.42
N GLU A 271 -25.15 19.32 -2.56
CA GLU A 271 -26.07 18.42 -3.28
C GLU A 271 -25.66 18.31 -4.75
N GLY A 272 -25.72 17.10 -5.31
CA GLY A 272 -25.28 16.84 -6.69
C GLY A 272 -23.76 16.82 -6.88
N VAL A 273 -22.98 16.86 -5.78
CA VAL A 273 -21.53 16.73 -5.79
C VAL A 273 -21.11 15.59 -4.88
N ALA A 274 -20.23 14.70 -5.36
CA ALA A 274 -19.61 13.68 -4.52
C ALA A 274 -18.09 13.85 -4.54
N ALA A 275 -17.52 14.33 -3.44
CA ALA A 275 -16.07 14.35 -3.24
C ALA A 275 -15.62 13.08 -2.51
N ARG A 276 -14.60 12.42 -3.04
CA ARG A 276 -14.03 11.18 -2.52
C ARG A 276 -12.55 11.34 -2.30
N TYR A 277 -12.06 10.89 -1.16
CA TYR A 277 -10.62 10.85 -0.92
C TYR A 277 -10.12 9.50 -0.42
N VAL A 278 -8.90 9.16 -0.82
CA VAL A 278 -8.17 7.97 -0.37
C VAL A 278 -6.86 8.43 0.26
N SER A 279 -6.62 8.03 1.51
CA SER A 279 -5.37 8.34 2.25
C SER A 279 -4.83 7.12 2.98
N ASP A 280 -5.72 6.22 3.38
CA ASP A 280 -5.34 5.01 4.08
C ASP A 280 -4.50 4.08 3.20
N GLU A 281 -3.34 3.69 3.73
CA GLU A 281 -2.31 2.91 3.03
C GLU A 281 -1.93 3.42 1.62
N PHE A 282 -2.12 4.72 1.35
CA PHE A 282 -1.88 5.32 0.03
C PHE A 282 -0.57 6.13 -0.06
N CYS A 283 0.08 6.40 1.07
CA CYS A 283 1.32 7.18 1.15
C CYS A 283 1.18 8.56 0.48
N GLY A 284 0.16 9.30 0.90
CA GLY A 284 -0.23 10.57 0.31
C GLY A 284 -1.74 10.77 0.38
N HIS A 285 -2.31 11.41 -0.64
CA HIS A 285 -3.74 11.70 -0.71
C HIS A 285 -4.21 11.72 -2.15
N LEU A 286 -5.29 11.01 -2.46
CA LEU A 286 -5.98 11.08 -3.75
C LEU A 286 -7.33 11.73 -3.52
N LEU A 287 -7.66 12.77 -4.28
CA LEU A 287 -8.94 13.47 -4.23
C LEU A 287 -9.61 13.46 -5.60
N ILE A 288 -10.82 12.92 -5.65
CA ILE A 288 -11.68 12.84 -6.83
C ILE A 288 -13.01 13.52 -6.54
N ILE A 289 -13.55 14.23 -7.52
CA ILE A 289 -14.86 14.88 -7.40
C ILE A 289 -15.74 14.53 -8.59
N ASP A 290 -16.98 14.16 -8.29
CA ASP A 290 -18.04 13.92 -9.26
C ASP A 290 -18.99 15.12 -9.29
N ASN A 291 -19.21 15.65 -10.48
CA ASN A 291 -20.30 16.56 -10.78
C ASN A 291 -21.49 15.78 -11.34
N LEU A 292 -22.52 15.59 -10.53
CA LEU A 292 -23.74 14.85 -10.90
C LEU A 292 -24.81 15.74 -11.55
N HIS A 293 -24.57 17.05 -11.68
CA HIS A 293 -25.51 17.94 -12.35
C HIS A 293 -25.51 17.69 -13.86
N GLU A 294 -26.70 17.73 -14.47
CA GLU A 294 -26.88 17.49 -15.90
C GLU A 294 -26.54 18.70 -16.77
N ASN A 295 -26.67 19.91 -16.23
CA ASN A 295 -26.54 21.16 -17.00
C ASN A 295 -25.74 22.27 -16.29
N LYS A 296 -25.05 21.94 -15.19
CA LYS A 296 -24.23 22.89 -14.44
C LYS A 296 -22.78 22.46 -14.36
N TYR A 297 -21.88 23.43 -14.46
CA TYR A 297 -20.47 23.26 -14.16
C TYR A 297 -20.27 23.35 -12.65
N LEU A 298 -19.37 22.52 -12.14
CA LEU A 298 -18.89 22.58 -10.77
C LEU A 298 -17.52 23.22 -10.77
N GLN A 299 -17.40 24.39 -10.17
CA GLN A 299 -16.10 25.03 -9.97
C GLN A 299 -15.60 24.73 -8.57
N VAL A 300 -14.37 24.24 -8.50
CA VAL A 300 -13.73 23.76 -7.28
C VAL A 300 -12.42 24.48 -7.08
N HIS A 301 -12.22 24.95 -5.86
CA HIS A 301 -10.90 25.32 -5.34
C HIS A 301 -10.48 24.30 -4.30
N CYS A 302 -9.35 23.66 -4.56
CA CYS A 302 -8.72 22.72 -3.65
C CYS A 302 -7.43 23.35 -3.13
N ASP A 303 -7.39 23.58 -1.82
CA ASP A 303 -6.23 24.11 -1.11
C ASP A 303 -5.65 23.06 -0.16
N CYS A 304 -4.44 22.61 -0.49
CA CYS A 304 -3.65 21.67 0.30
C CYS A 304 -2.43 22.32 0.95
N SER A 305 -2.37 23.66 1.03
CA SER A 305 -1.18 24.40 1.47
C SER A 305 -0.78 24.14 2.93
N ASN A 306 -1.71 23.66 3.76
CA ASN A 306 -1.42 23.24 5.14
C ASN A 306 -0.82 21.83 5.24
N SER A 307 -0.53 21.19 4.10
CA SER A 307 0.15 19.89 4.06
C SER A 307 1.65 20.04 4.28
N ARG A 308 2.30 19.02 4.85
CA ARG A 308 3.75 18.98 5.09
C ARG A 308 4.34 17.71 4.52
N ASN A 309 5.54 17.85 3.95
CA ASN A 309 6.31 16.74 3.39
C ASN A 309 5.57 15.98 2.28
N VAL A 310 4.93 16.72 1.37
CA VAL A 310 4.19 16.16 0.23
C VAL A 310 4.55 16.87 -1.08
N LEU A 311 4.48 16.14 -2.18
CA LEU A 311 4.54 16.65 -3.55
C LEU A 311 3.20 16.49 -4.23
N SER A 312 2.79 17.50 -4.99
CA SER A 312 1.57 17.45 -5.79
C SER A 312 1.85 16.99 -7.22
N THR A 313 1.00 16.13 -7.76
CA THR A 313 0.98 15.78 -9.20
C THR A 313 0.59 16.97 -10.09
N ARG A 314 -0.01 18.02 -9.50
CA ARG A 314 -0.33 19.29 -10.16
C ARG A 314 0.82 20.31 -10.08
N PHE A 315 1.95 19.96 -9.48
CA PHE A 315 3.10 20.85 -9.20
C PHE A 315 2.79 22.06 -8.31
N THR A 316 1.57 22.14 -7.75
CA THR A 316 1.12 23.13 -6.78
C THR A 316 0.16 22.48 -5.79
N LEU A 317 0.12 23.02 -4.57
CA LEU A 317 -0.84 22.60 -3.53
C LEU A 317 -2.17 23.34 -3.63
N ASN A 318 -2.29 24.32 -4.53
CA ASN A 318 -3.49 25.10 -4.72
C ASN A 318 -3.96 24.96 -6.17
N THR A 319 -5.20 24.52 -6.35
CA THR A 319 -5.76 24.24 -7.69
C THR A 319 -7.16 24.79 -7.83
N LEU A 320 -7.47 25.29 -9.02
CA LEU A 320 -8.81 25.65 -9.44
C LEU A 320 -9.19 24.78 -10.63
N ASP A 321 -10.39 24.20 -10.59
CA ASP A 321 -10.87 23.32 -11.63
C ASP A 321 -12.35 23.59 -11.93
N SER A 322 -12.70 23.58 -13.20
CA SER A 322 -14.08 23.62 -13.68
C SER A 322 -14.46 22.26 -14.23
N ILE A 323 -15.30 21.53 -13.50
CA ILE A 323 -15.74 20.18 -13.82
C ILE A 323 -17.04 20.26 -14.61
N PRO A 324 -17.09 19.78 -15.86
CA PRO A 324 -18.31 19.83 -16.68
C PRO A 324 -19.47 18.98 -16.10
N PRO A 325 -20.71 19.22 -16.56
CA PRO A 325 -21.87 18.42 -16.15
C PRO A 325 -21.66 16.92 -16.40
N LEU A 326 -22.04 16.06 -15.47
CA LEU A 326 -21.88 14.60 -15.56
C LEU A 326 -20.44 14.12 -15.78
N HIS A 327 -19.47 14.83 -15.20
CA HIS A 327 -18.06 14.46 -15.23
C HIS A 327 -17.47 14.22 -13.84
N ARG A 328 -16.43 13.40 -13.82
CA ARG A 328 -15.52 13.13 -12.71
C ARG A 328 -14.17 13.73 -13.03
N GLN A 329 -13.48 14.27 -12.03
CA GLN A 329 -12.09 14.71 -12.17
C GLN A 329 -11.26 14.28 -10.97
N VAL A 330 -10.04 13.80 -11.23
CA VAL A 330 -9.00 13.72 -10.19
C VAL A 330 -8.49 15.14 -9.99
N VAL A 331 -8.89 15.79 -8.90
CA VAL A 331 -8.57 17.21 -8.65
C VAL A 331 -7.15 17.34 -8.14
N MET A 332 -6.81 16.55 -7.13
CA MET A 332 -5.52 16.61 -6.46
C MET A 332 -5.01 15.20 -6.18
N MET A 333 -3.72 15.00 -6.43
CA MET A 333 -3.02 13.87 -5.87
C MET A 333 -1.71 14.33 -5.23
N LEU A 334 -1.52 13.92 -3.98
CA LEU A 334 -0.34 14.20 -3.17
C LEU A 334 0.44 12.92 -2.95
N ASN A 335 1.76 13.02 -3.03
CA ASN A 335 2.72 11.98 -2.73
C ASN A 335 3.54 12.37 -1.50
N HIS A 336 3.82 11.42 -0.61
CA HIS A 336 4.84 11.62 0.42
C HIS A 336 6.22 11.85 -0.23
N PHE A 337 6.91 12.92 0.17
CA PHE A 337 8.18 13.31 -0.45
C PHE A 337 9.40 12.65 0.22
N GLU A 338 9.62 12.93 1.51
CA GLU A 338 10.80 12.52 2.26
C GLU A 338 10.43 11.39 3.25
N PRO A 339 10.71 10.11 2.94
CA PRO A 339 10.30 8.97 3.76
C PRO A 339 10.93 8.93 5.17
N THR A 340 12.01 9.68 5.40
CA THR A 340 12.66 9.75 6.71
C THR A 340 11.83 10.53 7.73
N GLN A 341 10.92 11.39 7.27
CA GLN A 341 10.06 12.22 8.11
C GLN A 341 8.60 11.77 8.01
N GLY A 342 7.79 12.15 9.01
CA GLY A 342 6.34 12.02 8.87
C GLY A 342 5.82 12.98 7.82
N TYR A 343 4.64 12.70 7.27
CA TYR A 343 3.90 13.65 6.45
C TYR A 343 2.53 13.93 7.06
N TYR A 344 1.98 15.08 6.69
CA TYR A 344 0.65 15.49 7.10
C TYR A 344 -0.07 16.04 5.88
N VAL A 345 -1.33 15.64 5.70
CA VAL A 345 -2.18 16.16 4.64
C VAL A 345 -3.32 16.94 5.27
N GLY A 346 -3.34 18.24 4.98
CA GLY A 346 -4.51 19.08 5.19
C GLY A 346 -5.08 19.48 3.84
N HIS A 347 -6.37 19.28 3.62
CA HIS A 347 -7.05 19.75 2.42
C HIS A 347 -8.32 20.53 2.81
N SER A 348 -8.63 21.56 2.02
CA SER A 348 -9.85 22.34 2.10
C SER A 348 -10.46 22.45 0.70
N LEU A 349 -11.79 22.34 0.62
CA LEU A 349 -12.52 22.42 -0.63
C LEU A 349 -13.55 23.54 -0.57
N THR A 350 -13.44 24.47 -1.51
CA THR A 350 -14.48 25.47 -1.78
C THR A 350 -15.13 25.12 -3.11
N GLN A 351 -16.45 25.02 -3.12
CA GLN A 351 -17.21 24.53 -4.26
C GLN A 351 -18.32 25.52 -4.62
N ARG A 352 -18.58 25.72 -5.91
CA ARG A 352 -19.76 26.46 -6.39
C ARG A 352 -20.31 25.87 -7.68
N ILE A 353 -21.64 25.91 -7.81
CA ILE A 353 -22.36 25.46 -9.00
C ILE A 353 -22.65 26.67 -9.88
N VAL A 354 -22.29 26.60 -11.17
CA VAL A 354 -22.46 27.71 -12.11
C VAL A 354 -22.92 27.23 -13.49
N SER A 355 -23.47 28.15 -14.28
CA SER A 355 -23.94 27.87 -15.65
C SER A 355 -22.87 28.09 -16.74
N PHE A 356 -21.65 28.47 -16.36
CA PHE A 356 -20.56 28.81 -17.28
C PHE A 356 -19.25 28.11 -16.88
N ARG A 357 -18.36 27.90 -17.86
CA ARG A 357 -17.12 27.14 -17.68
C ARG A 357 -15.99 27.90 -16.98
N GLY A 358 -15.81 29.19 -17.27
CA GLY A 358 -14.57 29.92 -16.94
C GLY A 358 -14.38 30.28 -15.47
N LEU A 359 -13.13 30.27 -14.99
CA LEU A 359 -12.72 30.54 -13.61
C LEU A 359 -12.32 32.00 -13.33
N ARG A 360 -12.63 32.94 -14.22
CA ARG A 360 -12.17 34.35 -14.15
C ARG A 360 -12.37 35.04 -12.79
N ASP A 361 -13.49 34.76 -12.10
CA ASP A 361 -13.82 35.41 -10.84
C ASP A 361 -13.00 34.87 -9.65
N TRP A 362 -12.22 33.81 -9.86
CA TRP A 362 -11.35 33.18 -8.86
C TRP A 362 -9.93 33.76 -8.87
N VAL A 363 -9.65 34.80 -9.66
CA VAL A 363 -8.30 35.38 -9.79
C VAL A 363 -7.67 35.76 -8.45
N SER A 364 -8.47 36.18 -7.46
CA SER A 364 -7.99 36.53 -6.12
C SER A 364 -7.36 35.36 -5.36
N LEU A 365 -7.63 34.12 -5.78
CA LEU A 365 -7.10 32.90 -5.18
C LEU A 365 -5.86 32.36 -5.93
N VAL A 366 -5.43 33.04 -6.99
CA VAL A 366 -4.25 32.69 -7.77
C VAL A 366 -3.12 33.69 -7.49
N PRO A 367 -2.08 33.31 -6.72
CA PRO A 367 -0.99 34.22 -6.39
C PRO A 367 -0.29 34.78 -7.64
N GLY A 368 -0.11 36.10 -7.70
CA GLY A 368 0.65 36.78 -8.76
C GLY A 368 -0.09 37.00 -10.08
N MET A 369 -1.37 36.66 -10.18
CA MET A 369 -2.19 36.89 -11.37
C MET A 369 -3.13 38.09 -11.19
N ILE A 370 -3.15 38.99 -12.18
CA ILE A 370 -4.03 40.17 -12.21
C ILE A 370 -5.37 39.87 -12.89
N ALA A 371 -5.37 38.95 -13.86
CA ALA A 371 -6.56 38.48 -14.56
C ALA A 371 -6.34 37.05 -15.08
N LEU A 372 -7.44 36.31 -15.24
CA LEU A 372 -7.46 35.01 -15.92
C LEU A 372 -8.23 35.13 -17.25
N PRO A 373 -7.79 34.50 -18.34
CA PRO A 373 -8.58 34.39 -19.57
C PRO A 373 -10.00 33.86 -19.32
N ALA A 374 -10.97 34.32 -20.11
CA ALA A 374 -12.39 34.02 -19.90
C ALA A 374 -12.74 32.52 -20.05
N ASP A 375 -11.91 31.79 -20.79
CA ASP A 375 -11.99 30.36 -21.06
C ASP A 375 -11.10 29.50 -20.16
N THR A 376 -10.48 30.09 -19.12
CA THR A 376 -9.67 29.33 -18.16
C THR A 376 -10.54 28.33 -17.40
N GLU A 377 -10.30 27.04 -17.62
CA GLU A 377 -11.01 25.94 -16.95
C GLU A 377 -10.18 25.27 -15.84
N HIS A 378 -8.84 25.43 -15.88
CA HIS A 378 -7.94 24.79 -14.92
C HIS A 378 -6.80 25.74 -14.55
N VAL A 379 -6.49 25.84 -13.25
CA VAL A 379 -5.29 26.51 -12.74
C VAL A 379 -4.60 25.56 -11.76
N PRO A 380 -3.36 25.11 -12.05
CA PRO A 380 -2.60 25.38 -13.26
C PRO A 380 -3.21 24.66 -14.49
N PRO A 381 -2.87 25.10 -15.72
CA PRO A 381 -3.29 24.45 -16.95
C PRO A 381 -2.87 22.98 -17.02
N LEU A 382 -3.68 22.16 -17.70
CA LEU A 382 -3.45 20.72 -17.88
C LEU A 382 -2.78 20.41 -19.23
N ASP A 383 -1.69 21.12 -19.54
CA ASP A 383 -1.04 21.05 -20.85
C ASP A 383 0.02 19.95 -20.93
N GLN A 384 0.66 19.62 -19.79
CA GLN A 384 1.63 18.54 -19.73
C GLN A 384 0.93 17.18 -19.90
N PRO A 385 1.35 16.30 -20.84
CA PRO A 385 0.67 15.03 -21.10
C PRO A 385 0.51 14.15 -19.86
N SER A 386 1.52 14.13 -18.99
CA SER A 386 1.54 13.35 -17.75
C SER A 386 0.47 13.81 -16.75
N VAL A 387 0.31 15.13 -16.61
CA VAL A 387 -0.68 15.77 -15.74
C VAL A 387 -2.07 15.62 -16.36
N ALA A 388 -2.19 15.89 -17.66
CA ALA A 388 -3.44 15.79 -18.41
C ALA A 388 -4.06 14.39 -18.35
N LEU A 389 -3.22 13.35 -18.45
CA LEU A 389 -3.63 11.95 -18.38
C LEU A 389 -4.46 11.68 -17.12
N LEU A 390 -3.96 12.15 -15.98
CA LEU A 390 -4.55 11.94 -14.66
C LEU A 390 -5.70 12.91 -14.35
N HIS A 391 -5.53 14.17 -14.69
CA HIS A 391 -6.35 15.26 -14.15
C HIS A 391 -7.43 15.76 -15.11
N ARG A 392 -7.48 15.33 -16.38
CA ARG A 392 -8.57 15.76 -17.26
C ARG A 392 -9.93 15.22 -16.80
N PRO A 393 -11.01 16.02 -16.88
CA PRO A 393 -12.36 15.55 -16.60
C PRO A 393 -12.76 14.37 -17.50
N ARG A 394 -13.45 13.39 -16.93
CA ARG A 394 -13.96 12.19 -17.61
C ARG A 394 -15.46 12.06 -17.39
N ARG A 395 -16.21 11.56 -18.37
CA ARG A 395 -17.66 11.36 -18.22
C ARG A 395 -17.95 10.26 -17.20
N LEU A 396 -19.01 10.44 -16.41
CA LEU A 396 -19.43 9.45 -15.41
C LEU A 396 -20.06 8.21 -16.03
N PHE A 397 -20.83 8.39 -17.10
CA PHE A 397 -21.54 7.33 -17.79
C PHE A 397 -20.93 7.13 -19.17
N GLN A 398 -19.95 6.22 -19.27
CA GLN A 398 -19.37 5.74 -20.53
C GLN A 398 -19.44 4.23 -20.63
#